data_AF-A0A3D8MWE6-F1
#
_entry.id   AF-A0A3D8MWE6-F1
#
_cell.length_a   1.000
_cell.length_b   1.000
_cell.length_c   1.000
_cell.angle_alpha   90.00
_cell.angle_beta   90.00
_cell.angle_gamma   90.00
#
_symmetry.space_group_name_H-M   'P 1'
#
loop_
_entity.id
_entity.type
_entity.pdbx_description
1 polymer ?
#
loop_
_entity_poly.entity_id
_entity_poly.type
_entity_poly.pdbx_seq_one_letter_code
_entity_poly.pdbx_strand_id
1 'polypeptide(L)'
;MKTRSAHLARLVGVLVLALWFSGCTDDLYAACTIDPDDPTLSACVESGRSEASCVVEEQLQCETRTCAKYQGSEPFCTVECSTDADCPDGVCREFVMLSGVRHCVANTVAQ
;
A
#
# COMPACT_ATOMS: atom_id res chain seq x y z
N MET A 1 -24.23 -59.78 34.21
CA MET A 1 -22.78 -59.72 33.94
C MET A 1 -22.64 -59.43 32.44
N LYS A 2 -21.99 -58.39 31.91
CA LYS A 2 -20.92 -57.50 32.39
C LYS A 2 -20.99 -56.21 31.56
N THR A 3 -21.21 -55.07 32.21
CA THR A 3 -21.05 -53.71 31.67
C THR A 3 -19.56 -53.38 31.55
N ARG A 4 -19.12 -52.84 30.40
CA ARG A 4 -17.84 -52.13 30.22
C ARG A 4 -18.08 -51.03 29.16
N SER A 5 -18.28 -49.80 29.61
CA SER A 5 -17.25 -48.80 29.93
C SER A 5 -16.97 -47.91 28.72
N ALA A 6 -17.71 -46.81 28.69
CA ALA A 6 -17.34 -45.58 27.99
C ALA A 6 -15.95 -45.15 28.46
N HIS A 7 -15.00 -44.98 27.53
CA HIS A 7 -13.85 -44.09 27.61
C HIS A 7 -13.15 -44.18 26.26
N LEU A 8 -13.39 -43.21 25.38
CA LEU A 8 -12.41 -42.68 24.40
C LEU A 8 -13.07 -41.51 23.66
N ALA A 9 -13.63 -40.60 24.46
CA ALA A 9 -13.74 -39.20 24.07
C ALA A 9 -12.32 -38.60 24.12
N ARG A 10 -12.05 -37.64 23.22
CA ARG A 10 -10.84 -36.79 23.12
C ARG A 10 -9.67 -37.37 22.33
N LEU A 11 -9.81 -37.33 21.00
CA LEU A 11 -8.73 -36.86 20.13
C LEU A 11 -9.19 -35.53 19.49
N VAL A 12 -9.43 -34.54 20.35
CA VAL A 12 -9.38 -33.12 19.98
C VAL A 12 -7.90 -32.78 20.03
N GLY A 13 -7.23 -32.75 18.88
CA GLY A 13 -5.78 -32.64 18.87
C GLY A 13 -5.23 -32.25 17.51
N VAL A 14 -5.15 -30.94 17.30
CA VAL A 14 -4.09 -30.26 16.52
C VAL A 14 -4.03 -30.60 15.03
N LEU A 15 -4.66 -29.80 14.17
CA LEU A 15 -4.06 -29.33 12.91
C LEU A 15 -4.96 -28.32 12.18
N VAL A 16 -4.36 -27.25 11.66
CA VAL A 16 -4.89 -26.33 10.63
C VAL A 16 -5.80 -25.16 11.08
N LEU A 17 -5.33 -24.28 11.96
CA LEU A 17 -5.91 -22.92 12.08
C LEU A 17 -4.87 -21.78 12.17
N ALA A 18 -3.58 -22.06 11.96
CA ALA A 18 -2.50 -21.07 12.12
C ALA A 18 -1.92 -20.53 10.79
N LEU A 19 -2.69 -20.53 9.70
CA LEU A 19 -2.26 -19.94 8.41
C LEU A 19 -2.89 -18.57 8.11
N TRP A 20 -3.55 -17.92 9.08
CA TRP A 20 -4.22 -16.62 8.92
C TRP A 20 -3.42 -15.44 9.46
N PHE A 21 -2.09 -15.55 9.50
CA PHE A 21 -1.20 -14.39 9.60
C PHE A 21 -0.40 -14.26 8.30
N SER A 22 -1.10 -14.19 7.17
CA SER A 22 -0.62 -13.32 6.10
C SER A 22 -0.60 -11.93 6.70
N GLY A 23 0.58 -11.49 7.18
CA GLY A 23 0.76 -10.12 7.64
C GLY A 23 0.17 -9.19 6.61
N CYS A 24 -0.53 -8.15 7.07
CA CYS A 24 -0.88 -7.03 6.21
C CYS A 24 0.43 -6.57 5.57
N THR A 25 0.66 -6.97 4.33
CA THR A 25 1.73 -6.40 3.54
C THR A 25 1.26 -4.98 3.32
N ASP A 26 1.92 -4.03 3.97
CA ASP A 26 1.79 -2.61 3.71
C ASP A 26 1.67 -2.46 2.19
N ASP A 27 0.57 -1.90 1.72
CA ASP A 27 0.22 -1.81 0.30
C ASP A 27 1.12 -0.81 -0.45
N LEU A 28 2.20 -0.38 0.18
CA LEU A 28 3.24 0.43 -0.41
C LEU A 28 3.65 -0.11 -1.79
N TYR A 29 3.56 0.78 -2.78
CA TYR A 29 3.78 0.54 -4.20
C TYR A 29 2.78 -0.37 -4.91
N ALA A 30 1.73 -0.84 -4.25
CA ALA A 30 0.63 -1.52 -4.91
C ALA A 30 -0.09 -0.55 -5.86
N ALA A 31 -0.63 -1.06 -6.96
CA ALA A 31 -1.36 -0.24 -7.92
C ALA A 31 -2.64 0.33 -7.30
N CYS A 32 -2.95 1.58 -7.62
CA CYS A 32 -4.20 2.23 -7.24
C CYS A 32 -4.79 2.98 -8.43
N THR A 33 -6.09 3.31 -8.33
CA THR A 33 -6.79 4.09 -9.34
C THR A 33 -7.02 5.50 -8.83
N ILE A 34 -6.55 6.49 -9.58
CA ILE A 34 -6.81 7.91 -9.35
C ILE A 34 -8.06 8.30 -10.15
N ASP A 35 -9.12 8.73 -9.46
CA ASP A 35 -10.32 9.26 -10.11
C ASP A 35 -10.02 10.64 -10.70
N PRO A 36 -10.10 10.86 -12.03
CA PRO A 36 -9.78 12.16 -12.62
C PRO A 36 -10.68 13.31 -12.14
N ASP A 37 -11.84 13.01 -11.56
CA ASP A 37 -12.81 13.99 -11.05
C ASP A 37 -12.64 14.27 -9.54
N ASP A 38 -11.65 13.66 -8.86
CA ASP A 38 -11.42 13.90 -7.43
C ASP A 38 -11.03 15.37 -7.19
N PRO A 39 -11.70 16.08 -6.26
CA PRO A 39 -11.42 17.49 -5.99
C PRO A 39 -10.00 17.73 -5.44
N THR A 40 -9.33 16.69 -4.92
CA THR A 40 -7.97 16.73 -4.41
C THR A 40 -6.90 16.53 -5.51
N LEU A 41 -7.30 16.23 -6.75
CA LEU A 41 -6.39 16.12 -7.91
C LEU A 41 -5.75 17.43 -8.38
N SER A 42 -5.87 18.52 -7.62
CA SER A 42 -5.49 19.86 -8.07
C SER A 42 -4.03 19.94 -8.56
N ALA A 43 -3.16 19.02 -8.12
CA ALA A 43 -1.78 18.88 -8.59
C ALA A 43 -1.57 17.93 -9.81
N CYS A 44 -2.49 17.00 -10.10
CA CYS A 44 -2.38 16.02 -11.20
C CYS A 44 -2.74 16.61 -12.58
N VAL A 45 -3.65 17.58 -12.66
CA VAL A 45 -4.37 17.90 -13.91
C VAL A 45 -3.87 19.17 -14.61
N GLU A 46 -3.18 20.08 -13.92
CA GLU A 46 -2.71 21.32 -14.56
C GLU A 46 -1.62 21.11 -15.63
N SER A 47 -0.97 19.96 -15.61
CA SER A 47 0.00 19.60 -16.65
C SER A 47 -0.62 18.55 -17.55
N GLY A 48 -1.20 18.94 -18.69
CA GLY A 48 -1.57 18.03 -19.78
C GLY A 48 -0.38 17.32 -20.45
N ARG A 49 0.64 16.98 -19.64
CA ARG A 49 1.87 16.29 -20.00
C ARG A 49 1.85 14.94 -19.30
N SER A 50 2.06 13.89 -20.08
CA SER A 50 2.10 12.50 -19.63
C SER A 50 3.16 12.19 -18.56
N GLU A 51 3.97 13.18 -18.16
CA GLU A 51 5.07 13.13 -17.19
C GLU A 51 4.72 13.82 -15.84
N ALA A 52 3.44 14.13 -15.60
CA ALA A 52 3.02 14.77 -14.36
C ALA A 52 3.24 13.86 -13.13
N SER A 53 3.68 14.47 -12.02
CA SER A 53 3.71 13.83 -10.71
C SER A 53 2.56 14.36 -9.87
N CYS A 54 1.87 13.50 -9.14
CA CYS A 54 0.81 13.93 -8.24
C CYS A 54 0.51 12.96 -7.12
N VAL A 55 -0.20 13.47 -6.12
CA VAL A 55 -0.53 12.81 -4.87
C VAL A 55 -2.01 13.08 -4.59
N VAL A 56 -2.74 12.03 -4.25
CA VAL A 56 -4.15 12.06 -3.91
C VAL A 56 -4.31 11.38 -2.56
N GLU A 57 -4.82 12.13 -1.59
CA GLU A 57 -5.02 11.68 -0.22
C GLU A 57 -6.40 11.01 -0.05
N GLU A 58 -6.64 10.46 1.14
CA GLU A 58 -7.90 9.81 1.53
C GLU A 58 -8.33 8.62 0.64
N GLN A 59 -7.37 7.99 -0.04
CA GLN A 59 -7.62 6.88 -0.95
C GLN A 59 -7.87 5.58 -0.20
N LEU A 60 -9.12 5.08 -0.27
CA LEU A 60 -9.54 3.84 0.40
C LEU A 60 -8.88 2.59 -0.17
N GLN A 61 -8.34 2.67 -1.39
CA GLN A 61 -7.60 1.59 -2.03
C GLN A 61 -6.24 1.37 -1.38
N CYS A 62 -5.72 2.39 -0.66
CA CYS A 62 -4.43 2.34 -0.01
C CYS A 62 -4.57 2.30 1.52
N GLU A 63 -3.84 1.42 2.22
CA GLU A 63 -3.80 1.40 3.69
C GLU A 63 -3.16 2.70 4.21
N THR A 64 -2.14 3.18 3.50
CA THR A 64 -1.48 4.47 3.72
C THR A 64 -2.38 5.68 3.48
N ARG A 65 -3.57 5.48 2.89
CA ARG A 65 -4.51 6.52 2.44
C ARG A 65 -3.99 7.44 1.34
N THR A 66 -2.86 7.12 0.71
CA THR A 66 -2.26 8.00 -0.29
C THR A 66 -1.96 7.22 -1.57
N CYS A 67 -2.57 7.64 -2.67
CA CYS A 67 -2.27 7.17 -4.02
C CYS A 67 -1.50 8.25 -4.77
N ALA A 68 -0.42 7.89 -5.45
CA ALA A 68 0.42 8.85 -6.13
C ALA A 68 0.86 8.34 -7.50
N LYS A 69 1.21 9.27 -8.38
CA LYS A 69 1.80 9.01 -9.69
C LYS A 69 3.07 9.84 -9.80
N TYR A 70 4.19 9.24 -10.19
CA TYR A 70 5.47 9.94 -10.25
C TYR A 70 5.99 9.96 -11.68
N GLN A 71 6.28 11.15 -12.21
CA GLN A 71 6.87 11.37 -13.54
C GLN A 71 6.26 10.52 -14.65
N GLY A 72 4.92 10.44 -14.71
CA GLY A 72 4.23 9.68 -15.76
C GLY A 72 4.07 8.19 -15.52
N SER A 73 4.51 7.65 -14.38
CA SER A 73 4.28 6.26 -13.98
C SER A 73 2.81 5.87 -13.96
N GLU A 74 2.53 4.57 -13.84
CA GLU A 74 1.21 4.14 -13.35
C GLU A 74 1.02 4.58 -11.89
N PRO A 75 -0.22 4.84 -11.43
CA PRO A 75 -0.45 5.23 -10.05
C PRO A 75 -0.23 4.08 -9.07
N PHE A 76 0.31 4.41 -7.89
CA PHE A 76 0.65 3.46 -6.85
C PHE A 76 0.45 4.04 -5.44
N CYS A 77 0.16 3.18 -4.48
CA CYS A 77 0.03 3.57 -3.08
C CYS A 77 1.38 3.96 -2.50
N THR A 78 1.43 5.05 -1.75
CA THR A 78 2.67 5.61 -1.19
C THR A 78 2.47 6.12 0.23
N VAL A 79 3.55 6.50 0.90
CA VAL A 79 3.54 7.11 2.23
C VAL A 79 4.49 8.31 2.22
N GLU A 80 4.23 9.30 3.08
CA GLU A 80 5.15 10.41 3.32
C GLU A 80 6.48 9.91 3.94
N CYS A 81 7.60 10.50 3.52
CA CYS A 81 8.93 10.11 3.94
C CYS A 81 9.82 11.33 4.22
N SER A 82 10.82 11.13 5.08
CA SER A 82 11.85 12.15 5.39
C SER A 82 13.21 11.80 4.78
N THR A 83 13.49 10.53 4.53
CA THR A 83 14.74 10.04 3.99
C THR A 83 14.50 8.78 3.15
N ASP A 84 15.46 8.40 2.31
CA ASP A 84 15.37 7.16 1.53
C ASP A 84 15.27 5.91 2.43
N ALA A 85 15.73 5.98 3.69
CA ALA A 85 15.62 4.89 4.64
C ALA A 85 14.18 4.63 5.13
N ASP A 86 13.28 5.60 4.97
CA ASP A 86 11.86 5.47 5.31
C ASP A 86 11.07 4.71 4.23
N CYS A 87 11.71 4.44 3.07
CA CYS A 87 11.11 3.79 1.92
C CYS A 87 11.75 2.41 1.68
N PRO A 88 11.15 1.33 2.21
CA PRO A 88 11.56 -0.03 1.86
C PRO A 88 11.55 -0.17 0.33
N ASP A 89 12.61 -0.70 -0.27
CA ASP A 89 12.69 -0.97 -1.71
C ASP A 89 12.42 0.23 -2.65
N GLY A 90 12.55 1.46 -2.14
CA GLY A 90 12.31 2.68 -2.89
C GLY A 90 13.20 3.84 -2.47
N VAL A 91 12.81 5.04 -2.87
CA VAL A 91 13.50 6.29 -2.58
C VAL A 91 12.50 7.37 -2.21
N CYS A 92 12.91 8.29 -1.35
CA CYS A 92 12.09 9.40 -0.90
C CYS A 92 12.20 10.56 -1.89
N ARG A 93 11.09 10.92 -2.53
CA ARG A 93 11.07 11.91 -3.61
C ARG A 93 9.99 12.94 -3.41
N GLU A 94 10.31 14.16 -3.83
CA GLU A 94 9.37 15.27 -3.88
C GLU A 94 8.59 15.19 -5.19
N PHE A 95 7.25 15.26 -5.12
CA PHE A 95 6.38 15.19 -6.30
C PHE A 95 6.10 16.58 -6.87
N VAL A 96 6.05 17.59 -6.01
CA VAL A 96 5.87 19.01 -6.37
C VAL A 96 7.09 19.77 -5.89
N MET A 97 7.88 20.31 -6.81
CA MET A 97 9.13 21.01 -6.48
C MET A 97 8.89 22.13 -5.45
N LEU A 98 9.64 22.14 -4.35
CA LEU A 98 9.54 23.09 -3.23
C LEU A 98 8.25 23.00 -2.39
N SER A 99 7.50 21.90 -2.45
CA SER A 99 6.40 21.66 -1.50
C SER A 99 6.91 21.31 -0.10
N GLY A 100 8.12 20.74 0.00
CA GLY A 100 8.69 20.19 1.23
C GLY A 100 8.12 18.83 1.62
N VAL A 101 7.07 18.35 0.93
CA VAL A 101 6.42 17.07 1.17
C VAL A 101 6.98 16.03 0.20
N ARG A 102 7.44 14.91 0.74
CA ARG A 102 8.07 13.84 -0.03
C ARG A 102 7.37 12.53 0.22
N HIS A 103 7.30 11.69 -0.80
CA HIS A 103 6.69 10.38 -0.72
C HIS A 103 7.62 9.31 -1.27
N CYS A 104 7.39 8.07 -0.85
CA CYS A 104 8.16 6.94 -1.34
C CYS A 104 7.83 6.64 -2.80
N VAL A 105 8.86 6.40 -3.60
CA VAL A 105 8.75 5.97 -5.01
C VAL A 105 9.53 4.67 -5.15
N ALA A 106 8.90 3.64 -5.71
CA ALA A 106 9.58 2.37 -5.95
C ALA A 106 10.81 2.56 -6.85
N ASN A 107 11.89 1.83 -6.59
CA ASN A 107 13.11 1.90 -7.42
C ASN A 107 12.88 1.53 -8.90
N THR A 108 11.81 0.80 -9.20
CA THR A 108 11.38 0.48 -10.58
C THR A 108 10.74 1.65 -11.30
N VAL A 109 10.23 2.64 -10.57
CA VAL A 109 9.52 3.82 -11.08
C VAL A 109 10.45 5.03 -11.18
N ALA A 110 11.48 5.12 -10.34
CA ALA A 110 12.40 6.26 -10.28
C ALA A 110 13.52 6.27 -11.35
N GLN A 111 13.39 5.50 -12.44
CA GLN A 111 14.43 5.26 -13.47
C GLN A 111 14.32 6.17 -14.69
#